data_AF-A0AAV4PQR8-F1
#
_entry.id   AF-A0AAV4PQR8-F1
#
_cell.length_a   1.000
_cell.length_b   1.000
_cell.length_c   1.000
_cell.angle_alpha   90.00
_cell.angle_beta   90.00
_cell.angle_gamma   90.00
#
_symmetry.space_group_name_H-M   'P 1'
#
loop_
_entity.id
_entity.type
_entity.pdbx_description
1 polymer ?
#
loop_
_entity_poly.entity_id
_entity_poly.type
_entity_poly.pdbx_seq_one_letter_code
_entity_poly.pdbx_strand_id
1 'polypeptide(L)'
;MLYYDPLPDGNFTGILGMVQGGEADLTITYMPTKKYYSKSIDFSVPYKQEELTFITPKPGNIKSNLALLQVFDTTTWIGICIVLIVMSIVFAKFKGSVGTNLLKLLGTVVGQSSTIGNCSLRSKILLTAWFLFTLLISLQFFCHFTFSRIIQPTKVPPVRNFQELFRAVQSGRS
;
A
#
# COMPACT_ATOMS: atom_id res chain seq x y z
N MET A 1 21.00 -30.80 12.28
CA MET A 1 20.41 -32.01 12.90
C MET A 1 18.98 -31.67 13.27
N LEU A 2 18.01 -32.12 12.48
CA LEU A 2 16.61 -32.07 12.88
C LEU A 2 16.39 -33.25 13.82
N TYR A 3 15.72 -33.01 14.95
CA TYR A 3 15.50 -33.97 16.03
C TYR A 3 14.62 -35.19 15.65
N TYR A 4 14.37 -35.39 14.36
CA TYR A 4 13.41 -36.36 13.82
C TYR A 4 13.94 -37.12 12.60
N ASP A 5 15.22 -36.98 12.25
CA ASP A 5 15.80 -37.72 11.14
C ASP A 5 16.05 -39.19 11.57
N PRO A 6 15.68 -40.18 10.72
CA PRO A 6 15.95 -41.58 11.01
C PRO A 6 17.46 -41.84 11.01
N LEU A 7 17.95 -42.63 11.97
CA LEU A 7 19.32 -43.11 11.94
C LEU A 7 19.48 -44.16 10.82
N PRO A 8 20.72 -44.39 10.34
CA PRO A 8 21.01 -45.43 9.34
C PRO A 8 20.48 -46.82 9.72
N ASP A 9 20.37 -47.08 11.02
CA ASP A 9 19.93 -48.35 11.60
C ASP A 9 18.39 -48.49 11.68
N GLY A 10 17.63 -47.52 11.15
CA GLY A 10 16.16 -47.52 11.19
C GLY A 10 15.56 -47.14 12.56
N ASN A 11 16.40 -46.76 13.52
CA ASN A 11 15.98 -46.29 14.83
C ASN A 11 15.79 -44.76 14.83
N PHE A 12 14.84 -44.26 15.61
CA PHE A 12 14.60 -42.81 15.74
C PHE A 12 15.22 -42.27 17.03
N THR A 13 15.63 -40.99 17.01
CA THR A 13 16.11 -40.29 18.22
C THR A 13 15.06 -39.38 18.80
N GLY A 14 15.24 -39.03 20.08
CA GLY A 14 14.36 -38.12 20.79
C GLY A 14 13.03 -38.76 21.16
N ILE A 15 11.97 -37.95 21.12
CA ILE A 15 10.62 -38.34 21.56
C ILE A 15 10.09 -39.54 20.76
N LEU A 16 10.46 -39.63 19.47
CA LEU A 16 10.03 -40.72 18.61
C LEU A 16 10.73 -42.05 18.97
N GLY A 17 11.99 -41.99 19.40
CA GLY A 17 12.73 -43.15 19.89
C GLY A 17 12.20 -43.69 21.21
N MET A 18 11.75 -42.81 22.11
CA MET A 18 11.14 -43.19 23.39
C MET A 18 9.82 -43.94 23.20
N VAL A 19 9.00 -43.53 22.23
CA VAL A 19 7.76 -44.24 21.88
C VAL A 19 8.07 -45.58 21.21
N GLN A 20 9.04 -45.63 20.28
CA GLN A 20 9.44 -46.87 19.62
C GLN A 20 10.07 -47.88 20.59
N GLY A 21 10.82 -47.40 21.58
CA GLY A 21 11.48 -48.22 22.61
C GLY A 21 10.58 -48.66 23.75
N GLY A 22 9.31 -48.22 23.79
CA GLY A 22 8.38 -48.54 24.88
C GLY A 22 8.66 -47.81 26.20
N GLU A 23 9.50 -46.77 26.18
CA GLU A 23 9.76 -45.91 27.35
C GLU A 23 8.64 -44.89 27.57
N ALA A 24 7.82 -44.62 26.54
CA ALA A 24 6.66 -43.73 26.61
C ALA A 24 5.46 -44.31 25.82
N ASP A 25 4.29 -44.38 26.45
CA ASP A 25 3.07 -44.95 25.85
C ASP A 25 2.36 -44.01 24.86
N LEU A 26 2.50 -42.69 25.05
CA LEU A 26 1.85 -41.68 24.21
C LEU A 26 2.69 -40.40 24.16
N THR A 27 2.74 -39.78 22.98
CA THR A 27 3.31 -38.44 22.79
C THR A 27 2.27 -37.51 22.22
N ILE A 28 2.14 -36.31 22.80
CA ILE A 28 1.34 -35.21 22.27
C ILE A 28 2.30 -34.09 21.88
N THR A 29 2.65 -34.00 20.60
CA THR A 29 3.55 -32.95 20.08
C THR A 29 3.14 -32.52 18.67
N TYR A 30 3.59 -31.33 18.27
CA TYR A 30 3.43 -30.83 16.91
C TYR A 30 4.42 -31.55 15.99
N MET A 31 4.02 -32.75 15.55
CA MET A 31 4.81 -33.55 14.61
C MET A 31 4.13 -33.58 13.24
N PRO A 32 4.87 -33.34 12.15
CA PRO A 32 4.33 -33.54 10.81
C PRO A 32 4.08 -35.03 10.58
N THR A 33 2.83 -35.39 10.25
CA THR A 33 2.49 -36.75 9.84
C THR A 33 3.16 -37.03 8.48
N LYS A 34 4.26 -37.78 8.51
CA LYS A 34 4.97 -38.18 7.29
C LYS A 34 4.91 -39.70 7.13
N LYS A 35 4.77 -40.16 5.89
CA LYS A 35 4.61 -41.59 5.56
C LYS A 35 5.72 -42.51 6.11
N TYR A 36 6.91 -41.99 6.33
CA TYR A 36 8.01 -42.80 6.86
C TYR A 36 7.91 -43.07 8.37
N TYR A 37 7.27 -42.19 9.15
CA TYR A 37 7.01 -42.43 10.57
C TYR A 37 5.87 -43.44 10.79
N SER A 38 4.87 -43.43 9.89
CA SER A 38 3.70 -44.32 9.92
C SER A 38 4.05 -45.81 9.82
N LYS A 39 5.29 -46.18 9.46
CA LYS A 39 5.72 -47.58 9.43
C LYS A 39 6.07 -48.13 10.81
N SER A 40 6.39 -47.26 11.76
CA SER A 40 6.90 -47.66 13.08
C SER A 40 5.98 -47.22 14.22
N ILE A 41 5.16 -46.18 13.99
CA ILE A 41 4.29 -45.57 15.02
C ILE A 41 2.95 -45.21 14.38
N ASP A 42 1.86 -45.55 15.07
CA ASP A 42 0.51 -45.17 14.68
C ASP A 42 0.19 -43.74 15.11
N PHE A 43 -0.37 -42.95 14.19
CA PHE A 43 -0.81 -41.58 14.44
C PHE A 43 -2.34 -41.52 14.55
N SER A 44 -2.83 -40.67 15.45
CA SER A 44 -4.25 -40.30 15.48
C SER A 44 -4.62 -39.40 14.29
N VAL A 45 -5.92 -39.13 14.14
CA VAL A 45 -6.43 -38.22 13.10
C VAL A 45 -5.76 -36.85 13.26
N PRO A 46 -5.19 -36.26 12.19
CA PRO A 46 -4.46 -35.00 12.29
C PRO A 46 -5.39 -33.88 12.76
N TYR A 47 -5.05 -33.28 13.90
CA TYR A 47 -5.83 -32.19 14.51
C TYR A 47 -5.71 -30.87 13.73
N LYS A 48 -4.55 -30.63 13.09
CA LYS A 48 -4.26 -29.39 12.38
C LYS A 48 -3.48 -29.67 11.11
N GLN A 49 -3.93 -29.13 9.98
CA GLN A 49 -3.16 -29.08 8.74
C GLN A 49 -2.43 -27.76 8.68
N GLU A 50 -1.10 -27.81 8.64
CA GLU A 50 -0.26 -26.62 8.44
C GLU A 50 0.43 -26.74 7.08
N GLU A 51 0.33 -25.68 6.28
CA GLU A 51 1.08 -25.56 5.03
C GLU A 51 2.41 -24.87 5.29
N LEU A 52 3.44 -25.23 4.52
CA LEU A 52 4.75 -24.59 4.58
C LEU A 52 4.65 -23.15 4.10
N THR A 53 4.56 -22.21 5.05
CA THR A 53 4.55 -20.77 4.77
C THR A 53 5.91 -20.15 5.07
N PHE A 54 6.39 -19.28 4.19
CA PHE A 54 7.62 -18.52 4.42
C PHE A 54 7.34 -17.32 5.32
N ILE A 55 8.20 -17.12 6.32
CA ILE A 55 8.20 -15.91 7.14
C ILE A 55 9.14 -14.91 6.46
N THR A 56 8.61 -13.78 6.01
CA THR A 56 9.38 -12.69 5.41
C THR A 56 9.27 -11.45 6.29
N PRO A 57 10.35 -10.66 6.46
CA PRO A 57 10.27 -9.40 7.19
C PRO A 57 9.20 -8.47 6.60
N LYS A 58 8.51 -7.74 7.47
CA LYS A 58 7.46 -6.79 7.09
C LYS A 58 8.06 -5.75 6.12
N PRO A 59 7.47 -5.54 4.92
CA PRO A 59 8.02 -4.56 3.98
C PRO A 59 7.98 -3.16 4.60
N GLY A 60 9.10 -2.45 4.51
CA GLY A 60 9.23 -1.09 5.05
C GLY A 60 8.29 -0.10 4.36
N ASN A 61 7.85 0.91 5.10
CA ASN A 61 7.03 2.00 4.55
C ASN A 61 7.86 2.80 3.53
N ILE A 62 7.38 2.85 2.28
CA ILE A 62 8.02 3.65 1.24
C ILE A 62 7.79 5.13 1.59
N LYS A 63 8.84 5.82 2.05
CA LYS A 63 8.84 7.27 2.22
C LYS A 63 8.86 7.90 0.82
N SER A 64 7.69 8.22 0.26
CA SER A 64 7.61 8.96 -0.99
C SER A 64 7.71 10.46 -0.70
N ASN A 65 8.88 11.05 -0.93
CA ASN A 65 9.11 12.50 -0.80
C ASN A 65 8.25 13.33 -1.77
N LEU A 66 7.61 12.69 -2.75
CA LEU A 66 6.71 13.29 -3.74
C LEU A 66 5.26 12.79 -3.59
N ALA A 67 4.89 12.29 -2.40
CA ALA A 67 3.55 11.75 -2.14
C ALA A 67 2.41 12.73 -2.48
N LEU A 68 2.66 14.04 -2.36
CA LEU A 68 1.71 15.10 -2.69
C LEU A 68 1.45 15.24 -4.19
N LEU A 69 2.47 15.07 -5.03
CA LEU A 69 2.31 15.13 -6.50
C LEU A 69 1.64 13.87 -7.05
N GLN A 70 1.78 12.74 -6.34
CA GLN A 70 1.12 11.47 -6.71
C GLN A 70 -0.39 11.47 -6.40
N VAL A 71 -0.93 12.49 -5.73
CA VAL A 71 -2.38 12.58 -5.45
C VAL A 71 -3.19 12.78 -6.73
N PHE A 72 -2.59 13.39 -7.74
CA PHE A 72 -3.23 13.73 -9.00
C PHE A 72 -2.46 13.16 -10.18
N ASP A 73 -3.21 12.67 -11.17
CA ASP A 73 -2.62 12.22 -12.42
C ASP A 73 -2.07 13.41 -13.22
N THR A 74 -1.07 13.15 -14.05
CA THR A 74 -0.39 14.19 -14.85
C THR A 74 -1.39 14.90 -15.78
N THR A 75 -2.41 14.17 -16.24
CA THR A 75 -3.53 14.70 -17.02
C THR A 75 -4.32 15.78 -16.25
N THR A 76 -4.61 15.56 -14.97
CA THR A 76 -5.36 16.51 -14.13
C THR A 76 -4.56 17.77 -13.82
N TRP A 77 -3.25 17.66 -13.61
CA TRP A 77 -2.36 18.81 -13.44
C TRP A 77 -2.37 19.72 -14.68
N ILE A 78 -2.29 19.13 -15.87
CA ILE A 78 -2.37 19.88 -17.14
C ILE A 78 -3.73 20.57 -17.25
N GLY A 79 -4.82 19.89 -16.90
CA GLY A 79 -6.16 20.48 -16.88
C GLY A 79 -6.28 21.69 -15.96
N ILE A 80 -5.74 21.61 -14.73
CA ILE A 80 -5.74 22.73 -13.77
C ILE A 80 -4.98 23.93 -14.34
N CYS A 81 -3.81 23.70 -14.94
CA CYS A 81 -3.01 24.75 -15.59
C CYS A 81 -3.78 25.42 -16.74
N ILE A 82 -4.45 24.65 -17.59
CA ILE A 82 -5.25 25.19 -18.70
C ILE A 82 -6.40 26.04 -18.17
N VAL A 83 -7.16 25.54 -17.19
CA VAL A 83 -8.31 26.26 -16.62
C VAL A 83 -7.87 27.56 -15.94
N LEU A 84 -6.73 27.57 -15.25
CA LEU A 84 -6.11 28.78 -14.69
C LEU A 84 -5.80 29.83 -15.76
N ILE A 85 -5.19 29.43 -16.87
CA ILE A 85 -4.83 30.34 -17.97
C ILE A 85 -6.10 30.90 -18.62
N VAL A 86 -7.07 30.04 -18.95
CA VAL A 86 -8.33 30.45 -19.58
C VAL A 86 -9.08 31.44 -18.69
N MET A 87 -9.22 31.14 -17.40
CA MET A 87 -9.91 32.03 -16.46
C MET A 87 -9.18 33.35 -16.29
N SER A 88 -7.84 33.35 -16.24
CA SER A 88 -7.07 34.60 -16.18
C SER A 88 -7.31 35.50 -17.40
N ILE A 89 -7.35 34.93 -18.61
CA ILE A 89 -7.64 35.69 -19.84
C ILE A 89 -9.06 36.25 -19.81
N VAL A 90 -10.05 35.45 -19.37
CA VAL A 90 -11.44 35.89 -19.26
C VAL A 90 -11.58 37.03 -18.25
N PHE A 91 -10.95 36.93 -17.07
CA PHE A 91 -10.94 38.01 -16.08
C PHE A 91 -10.22 39.28 -16.58
N ALA A 92 -9.14 39.13 -17.35
CA ALA A 92 -8.43 40.26 -17.96
C ALA A 92 -9.29 41.06 -18.95
N LYS A 93 -10.30 40.45 -19.58
CA LYS A 93 -11.27 41.16 -20.43
C LYS A 93 -12.18 42.11 -19.63
N PHE A 94 -12.40 41.85 -18.35
CA PHE A 94 -13.24 42.69 -17.50
C PHE A 94 -12.43 43.76 -16.76
N LYS A 95 -11.27 43.42 -16.18
CA LYS A 95 -10.41 44.37 -15.45
C LYS A 95 -9.00 43.83 -15.21
N GLY A 96 -7.97 44.65 -15.46
CA GLY A 96 -6.60 44.42 -15.03
C GLY A 96 -5.68 43.71 -16.03
N SER A 97 -4.42 43.52 -15.63
CA SER A 97 -3.39 42.81 -16.39
C SER A 97 -3.51 41.30 -16.18
N VAL A 98 -3.24 40.52 -17.22
CA VAL A 98 -3.31 39.04 -17.20
C VAL A 98 -2.41 38.47 -16.09
N GLY A 99 -1.21 39.03 -15.90
CA GLY A 99 -0.26 38.52 -14.90
C GLY A 99 -0.75 38.68 -13.46
N THR A 100 -1.31 39.85 -13.12
CA THR A 100 -1.80 40.10 -11.75
C THR A 100 -3.08 39.32 -11.46
N ASN A 101 -3.93 39.11 -12.46
CA ASN A 101 -5.11 38.27 -12.34
C ASN A 101 -4.74 36.78 -12.19
N LEU A 102 -3.74 36.29 -12.92
CA LEU A 102 -3.25 34.92 -12.79
C LEU A 102 -2.74 34.65 -11.37
N LEU A 103 -1.91 35.53 -10.82
CA LEU A 103 -1.37 35.42 -9.47
C LEU A 103 -2.48 35.43 -8.40
N LYS A 104 -3.50 36.27 -8.57
CA LYS A 104 -4.66 36.30 -7.66
C LYS A 104 -5.48 35.00 -7.74
N LEU A 105 -5.74 34.48 -8.94
CA LEU A 105 -6.45 33.22 -9.13
C LEU A 105 -5.65 32.04 -8.58
N LEU A 106 -4.34 32.01 -8.82
CA LEU A 106 -3.45 31.02 -8.20
C LEU A 106 -3.51 31.10 -6.67
N GLY A 107 -3.47 32.30 -6.10
CA GLY A 107 -3.62 32.53 -4.67
C GLY A 107 -4.92 31.92 -4.12
N THR A 108 -6.04 32.08 -4.83
CA THR A 108 -7.32 31.47 -4.41
C THR A 108 -7.31 29.95 -4.43
N VAL A 109 -6.58 29.30 -5.35
CA VAL A 109 -6.39 27.84 -5.35
C VAL A 109 -5.62 27.39 -4.10
N VAL A 110 -4.66 28.19 -3.66
CA VAL A 110 -3.88 27.96 -2.43
C VAL A 110 -4.67 28.32 -1.16
N GLY A 111 -5.89 28.87 -1.30
CA GLY A 111 -6.75 29.26 -0.18
C GLY A 111 -6.61 30.71 0.27
N GLN A 112 -5.92 31.56 -0.50
CA GLN A 112 -5.85 33.00 -0.23
C GLN A 112 -7.14 33.71 -0.67
N SER A 113 -7.54 34.74 0.10
CA SER A 113 -8.72 35.54 -0.22
C SER A 113 -8.54 36.35 -1.50
N SER A 114 -9.56 36.38 -2.36
CA SER A 114 -9.52 37.14 -3.62
C SER A 114 -9.80 38.62 -3.39
N THR A 115 -8.86 39.48 -3.76
CA THR A 115 -9.01 40.95 -3.72
C THR A 115 -9.52 41.52 -5.05
N ILE A 116 -10.13 40.70 -5.91
CA ILE A 116 -10.67 41.15 -7.21
C ILE A 116 -11.88 42.05 -6.94
N GLY A 117 -11.77 43.34 -7.29
CA GLY A 117 -12.79 44.35 -7.03
C GLY A 117 -14.14 44.01 -7.65
N ASN A 118 -15.14 43.81 -6.80
CA ASN A 118 -16.51 43.43 -7.15
C ASN A 118 -17.30 44.64 -7.71
N CYS A 119 -17.39 44.77 -9.04
CA CYS A 119 -18.20 45.85 -9.64
C CYS A 119 -19.32 45.39 -10.59
N SER A 120 -19.28 44.18 -11.18
CA SER A 120 -20.28 43.75 -12.18
C SER A 120 -20.89 42.37 -11.88
N LEU A 121 -22.20 42.22 -12.13
CA LEU A 121 -22.96 40.97 -11.95
C LEU A 121 -22.37 39.82 -12.77
N ARG A 122 -21.89 40.09 -14.00
CA ARG A 122 -21.20 39.10 -14.85
C ARG A 122 -19.90 38.60 -14.20
N SER A 123 -19.14 39.51 -13.60
CA SER A 123 -17.90 39.18 -12.87
C SER A 123 -18.18 38.39 -11.59
N LYS A 124 -19.31 38.65 -10.90
CA LYS A 124 -19.72 37.91 -9.71
C LYS A 124 -20.06 36.46 -10.05
N ILE A 125 -20.83 36.23 -11.11
CA ILE A 125 -21.17 34.87 -11.57
C ILE A 125 -19.89 34.10 -11.93
N LEU A 126 -18.98 34.75 -12.66
CA LEU A 126 -17.69 34.17 -13.03
C LEU A 126 -16.84 33.81 -11.79
N LEU A 127 -16.78 34.70 -10.81
CA LEU A 127 -16.07 34.48 -9.54
C LEU A 127 -16.70 33.35 -8.72
N THR A 128 -18.02 33.27 -8.65
CA THR A 128 -18.72 32.17 -7.95
C THR A 128 -18.48 30.82 -8.63
N ALA A 129 -18.49 30.76 -9.96
CA ALA A 129 -18.16 29.54 -10.69
C ALA A 129 -16.70 29.12 -10.47
N TRP A 130 -15.78 30.10 -10.42
CA TRP A 130 -14.38 29.86 -10.08
C TRP A 130 -14.24 29.27 -8.66
N PHE A 131 -14.92 29.84 -7.66
CA PHE A 131 -14.88 29.30 -6.31
C PHE A 131 -15.42 27.87 -6.23
N LEU A 132 -16.52 27.57 -6.92
CA LEU A 132 -17.04 26.19 -7.02
C LEU A 132 -16.01 25.23 -7.61
N PHE A 133 -15.32 25.64 -8.68
CA PHE A 133 -14.26 24.84 -9.28
C PHE A 133 -13.10 24.57 -8.30
N THR A 134 -12.63 25.61 -7.60
CA THR A 134 -11.57 25.44 -6.58
C THR A 134 -12.01 24.53 -5.42
N LEU A 135 -13.28 24.59 -5.04
CA LEU A 135 -13.85 23.74 -3.99
C LEU A 135 -13.97 22.28 -4.43
N LEU A 136 -14.31 22.03 -5.70
CA LEU A 136 -14.33 20.67 -6.25
C LEU A 136 -12.92 20.06 -6.23
N ILE A 137 -11.90 20.79 -6.67
CA ILE A 137 -10.52 20.30 -6.67
C ILE A 137 -10.04 20.00 -5.25
N SER A 138 -10.33 20.87 -4.28
CA SER A 138 -9.89 20.66 -2.89
C SER A 138 -10.58 19.46 -2.24
N LEU A 139 -11.87 19.24 -2.52
CA LEU A 139 -12.59 18.05 -2.08
C LEU A 139 -12.04 16.78 -2.72
N GLN A 140 -11.76 16.81 -4.03
CA GLN A 140 -11.15 15.67 -4.73
C GLN A 140 -9.78 15.32 -4.16
N PHE A 141 -8.95 16.34 -3.88
CA PHE A 141 -7.66 16.16 -3.22
C PHE A 141 -7.84 15.48 -1.86
N PHE A 142 -8.74 15.99 -1.02
CA PHE A 142 -8.98 15.46 0.32
C PHE A 142 -9.49 14.01 0.29
N CYS A 143 -10.46 13.70 -0.59
CA CYS A 143 -11.01 12.36 -0.73
C CYS A 143 -9.98 11.36 -1.27
N HIS A 144 -9.31 11.68 -2.39
CA HIS A 144 -8.33 10.78 -3.00
C HIS A 144 -7.15 10.51 -2.06
N PHE A 145 -6.62 11.57 -1.44
CA PHE A 145 -5.52 11.46 -0.49
C PHE A 145 -5.90 10.59 0.72
N THR A 146 -7.05 10.85 1.34
CA THR A 146 -7.51 10.11 2.52
C THR A 146 -7.74 8.64 2.19
N PHE A 147 -8.46 8.34 1.10
CA PHE A 147 -8.78 6.96 0.71
C PHE A 147 -7.54 6.17 0.30
N SER A 148 -6.68 6.75 -0.56
CA SER A 148 -5.55 6.03 -1.12
C SER A 148 -4.35 5.92 -0.18
N ARG A 149 -4.15 6.85 0.77
CA ARG A 149 -2.93 6.86 1.59
C ARG A 149 -3.16 6.44 3.04
N ILE A 150 -4.31 6.78 3.61
CA ILE A 150 -4.59 6.48 5.02
C ILE A 150 -5.23 5.10 5.13
N ILE A 151 -6.22 4.79 4.30
CA ILE A 151 -6.98 3.54 4.40
C ILE A 151 -6.19 2.35 3.81
N GLN A 152 -5.49 2.57 2.71
CA GLN A 152 -4.67 1.53 2.06
C GLN A 152 -3.23 2.00 1.91
N PRO A 153 -2.40 1.92 2.97
CA PRO A 153 -0.98 2.12 2.79
C PRO A 153 -0.50 1.11 1.75
N THR A 154 -0.01 1.60 0.61
CA THR A 154 0.59 0.77 -0.46
C THR A 154 1.68 -0.10 0.16
N LYS A 155 1.32 -1.35 0.46
CA LYS A 155 2.27 -2.38 0.90
C LYS A 155 2.98 -2.85 -0.35
N VAL A 156 4.31 -2.93 -0.30
CA VAL A 156 5.09 -3.63 -1.33
C VAL A 156 4.44 -5.00 -1.52
N PRO A 157 4.11 -5.41 -2.77
CA PRO A 157 3.50 -6.72 -2.98
C PRO A 157 4.40 -7.77 -2.30
N PRO A 158 3.86 -8.58 -1.37
CA PRO A 158 4.67 -9.62 -0.74
C PRO A 158 5.15 -10.57 -1.83
N VAL A 159 6.35 -11.11 -1.65
CA VAL A 159 6.91 -12.18 -2.50
C VAL A 159 5.87 -13.29 -2.59
N ARG A 160 5.21 -13.44 -3.74
CA ARG A 160 4.03 -14.33 -3.86
C ARG A 160 4.46 -15.75 -4.23
N ASN A 161 5.63 -15.89 -4.85
CA ASN A 161 6.09 -17.15 -5.42
C ASN A 161 7.47 -17.54 -4.89
N PHE A 162 7.70 -18.85 -4.76
CA PHE A 162 8.99 -19.43 -4.40
C PHE A 162 10.13 -18.95 -5.33
N GLN A 163 9.81 -18.73 -6.60
CA GLN A 163 10.76 -18.21 -7.58
C GLN A 163 11.18 -16.76 -7.32
N GLU A 164 10.28 -15.93 -6.79
CA GLU A 164 10.60 -14.57 -6.35
C GLU A 164 11.42 -14.59 -5.06
N LEU A 165 11.12 -15.52 -4.15
CA LEU A 165 11.89 -15.71 -2.92
C LEU A 165 13.33 -16.16 -3.22
N PHE A 166 13.49 -17.14 -4.12
CA PHE A 166 14.80 -17.63 -4.53
C PHE A 166 15.66 -16.51 -5.14
N ARG A 167 15.06 -15.66 -5.99
CA ARG A 167 15.73 -14.48 -6.55
C ARG A 167 16.09 -13.45 -5.47
N ALA A 168 15.21 -13.22 -4.50
CA ALA A 168 15.47 -12.29 -3.41
C ALA A 168 16.65 -12.74 -2.53
N VAL A 169 16.68 -14.02 -2.15
CA VAL A 169 17.77 -14.64 -1.38
C VAL A 169 19.09 -14.61 -2.17
N GLN A 170 19.06 -14.93 -3.46
CA GLN A 170 20.25 -14.89 -4.32
C GLN A 170 20.79 -13.47 -4.52
N SER A 171 19.94 -12.45 -4.40
CA SER A 171 20.31 -11.03 -4.50
C SER A 171 20.85 -10.40 -3.20
N GLY A 172 20.95 -11.17 -2.10
CA GLY A 172 21.48 -10.69 -0.81
C GLY A 172 20.57 -9.71 -0.07
N ARG A 173 19.28 -9.63 -0.44
CA ARG A 173 18.25 -8.84 0.26
C ARG A 173 17.43 -9.77 1.17
N SER A 174 18.06 -10.24 2.24
CA SER A 174 17.39 -10.94 3.34
C SER A 174 17.14 -9.98 4.49
#